data_AF-A0A9P0CXA0-F1
#
_entry.id   AF-A0A9P0CXA0-F1
#
_cell.length_a   1.000
_cell.length_b   1.000
_cell.length_c   1.000
_cell.angle_alpha   90.00
_cell.angle_beta   90.00
_cell.angle_gamma   90.00
#
_symmetry.space_group_name_H-M   'P 1'
#
loop_
_entity.id
_entity.type
_entity.pdbx_description
1 polymer ?
#
loop_
_entity_poly.entity_id
_entity_poly.type
_entity_poly.pdbx_seq_one_letter_code
_entity_poly.pdbx_strand_id
1 'polypeptide(L)'
;MAEFTEKQKRRNNIVIFKVAEPDQNKSLEKQKVIDKNTVSAILNTVAPDLPTTNIKPIRLGASAESKIRPIKVILENETTVSSVLKNSNSNFKQIIVAADRTKRRDKWSTIKKLSKNSMIESTTVMLTLLTSE
;
A
#
# COMPACT_ATOMS: atom_id res chain seq x y z
N MET A 1 -0.20 6.04 -24.72
CA MET A 1 -0.35 7.25 -23.88
C MET A 1 -1.17 7.04 -22.60
N ALA A 2 -2.26 6.26 -22.60
CA ALA A 2 -3.15 6.11 -21.43
C ALA A 2 -2.46 5.71 -20.10
N GLU A 3 -1.47 4.81 -20.14
CA GLU A 3 -0.78 4.31 -18.94
C GLU A 3 0.06 5.39 -18.23
N PHE A 4 0.72 6.27 -18.99
CA PHE A 4 1.53 7.34 -18.42
C PHE A 4 0.64 8.33 -17.65
N THR A 5 -0.50 8.69 -18.25
CA THR A 5 -1.51 9.53 -17.61
C THR A 5 -2.11 8.88 -16.37
N GLU A 6 -2.41 7.58 -16.42
CA GLU A 6 -2.92 6.84 -15.26
C GLU A 6 -1.89 6.79 -14.12
N LYS A 7 -0.61 6.57 -14.45
CA LYS A 7 0.48 6.60 -13.48
C LYS A 7 0.63 7.97 -12.85
N GLN A 8 0.58 9.04 -13.64
CA GLN A 8 0.63 10.41 -13.11
C GLN A 8 -0.54 10.71 -12.16
N LYS A 9 -1.74 10.22 -12.47
CA LYS A 9 -2.93 10.35 -11.59
C LYS A 9 -2.80 9.55 -10.28
N ARG A 10 -1.96 8.51 -10.24
CA ARG A 10 -1.81 7.63 -9.07
C ARG A 10 -0.58 7.89 -8.21
N ARG A 11 0.40 8.66 -8.71
CA ARG A 11 1.68 8.91 -8.01
C ARG A 11 1.52 9.55 -6.63
N ASN A 12 0.43 10.29 -6.43
CA ASN A 12 0.11 10.97 -5.17
C ASN A 12 -0.72 10.09 -4.22
N ASN A 13 -1.06 8.87 -4.61
CA ASN A 13 -1.98 8.03 -3.85
C ASN A 13 -1.23 6.96 -3.07
N ILE A 14 -1.69 6.75 -1.83
CA ILE A 14 -1.33 5.59 -1.02
C ILE A 14 -2.56 4.73 -0.79
N VAL A 15 -2.32 3.45 -0.50
CA VAL A 15 -3.32 2.48 -0.10
C VAL A 15 -2.89 1.87 1.22
N ILE A 16 -3.79 1.93 2.20
CA ILE A 16 -3.58 1.40 3.54
C ILE A 16 -4.43 0.14 3.68
N PHE A 17 -3.78 -0.97 4.02
CA PHE A 17 -4.40 -2.28 4.20
C PHE A 17 -4.48 -2.64 5.67
N LYS A 18 -5.34 -3.62 5.99
CA LYS A 18 -5.53 -4.17 7.35
C LYS A 18 -6.00 -3.12 8.37
N VAL A 19 -6.76 -2.12 7.93
CA VAL A 19 -7.45 -1.18 8.82
C VAL A 19 -8.86 -1.70 9.08
N ALA A 20 -9.23 -1.88 10.35
CA ALA A 20 -10.54 -2.37 10.76
C ALA A 20 -11.68 -1.62 10.05
N GLU A 21 -12.71 -2.35 9.62
CA GLU A 21 -13.90 -1.74 9.04
C GLU A 21 -14.72 -1.05 10.14
N PRO A 22 -15.31 0.12 9.86
CA PRO A 22 -16.31 0.69 10.75
C PRO A 22 -17.57 -0.19 10.76
N ASP A 23 -18.27 -0.17 11.89
CA ASP A 23 -19.57 -0.84 12.05
C ASP A 23 -20.54 -0.46 10.92
N GLN A 24 -21.06 -1.47 10.22
CA GLN A 24 -21.94 -1.30 9.06
C GLN A 24 -23.29 -0.67 9.43
N ASN A 25 -23.69 -0.75 10.70
CA ASN A 25 -24.91 -0.13 11.21
C ASN A 25 -24.80 1.40 11.33
N LYS A 26 -23.60 1.98 11.21
CA LYS A 26 -23.40 3.43 11.27
C LYS A 26 -23.69 4.09 9.93
N SER A 27 -24.20 5.33 9.98
CA SER A 27 -24.39 6.13 8.77
C SER A 27 -23.07 6.34 8.01
N LEU A 28 -23.18 6.49 6.69
CA LEU A 28 -22.04 6.68 5.80
C LEU A 28 -21.18 7.90 6.18
N GLU A 29 -21.79 8.96 6.73
CA GLU A 29 -21.06 10.12 7.24
C GLU A 29 -20.24 9.79 8.48
N LYS A 30 -20.80 9.03 9.44
CA LYS A 30 -20.06 8.58 10.61
C LYS A 30 -18.90 7.67 10.22
N GLN A 31 -19.10 6.78 9.24
CA GLN A 31 -18.03 5.94 8.70
C GLN A 31 -16.89 6.77 8.10
N LYS A 32 -17.19 7.80 7.30
CA LYS A 32 -16.20 8.72 6.74
C LYS A 32 -15.38 9.44 7.83
N VAL A 33 -16.04 9.87 8.91
CA VAL A 33 -15.36 10.52 10.05
C VAL A 33 -14.42 9.55 10.75
N ILE A 34 -14.87 8.31 11.01
CA ILE A 34 -14.04 7.26 11.63
C ILE A 34 -12.82 6.97 10.75
N ASP A 35 -13.01 6.78 9.46
CA ASP A 35 -11.92 6.53 8.51
C ASP A 35 -10.96 7.72 8.46
N LYS A 36 -11.47 8.97 8.45
CA LYS A 36 -10.65 10.19 8.50
C LYS A 36 -9.78 10.22 9.74
N ASN A 37 -10.37 10.03 10.92
CA ASN A 37 -9.63 10.06 12.18
C ASN A 37 -8.57 8.96 12.25
N THR A 38 -8.92 7.75 11.79
CA THR A 38 -8.01 6.61 11.76
C THR A 38 -6.82 6.87 10.84
N VAL A 39 -7.07 7.36 9.62
CA VAL A 39 -6.01 7.69 8.67
C VAL A 39 -5.16 8.86 9.18
N SER A 40 -5.76 9.90 9.76
CA SER A 40 -5.01 11.00 10.37
C SER A 40 -4.08 10.50 11.48
N ALA A 41 -4.53 9.60 12.35
CA ALA A 41 -3.69 9.02 13.40
C ALA A 41 -2.51 8.20 12.82
N ILE A 42 -2.79 7.38 11.79
CA ILE A 42 -1.76 6.62 11.08
C ILE A 42 -0.72 7.57 10.45
N LEU A 43 -1.17 8.61 9.76
CA LEU A 43 -0.31 9.57 9.08
C LEU A 43 0.52 10.38 10.06
N ASN A 44 -0.07 10.88 11.16
CA ASN A 44 0.64 11.61 12.19
C ASN A 44 1.72 10.77 12.88
N THR A 45 1.53 9.45 12.94
CA THR A 45 2.54 8.53 13.50
C THR A 45 3.76 8.37 12.60
N VAL A 46 3.56 8.33 11.27
CA VAL A 46 4.66 8.10 10.30
C VAL A 46 5.27 9.38 9.76
N ALA A 47 4.52 10.47 9.76
CA ALA A 47 4.89 11.77 9.22
C ALA A 47 4.15 12.86 10.02
N PRO A 48 4.62 13.22 11.22
CA PRO A 48 3.94 14.19 12.10
C PRO A 48 3.83 15.60 11.48
N ASP A 49 4.77 15.96 10.60
CA ASP A 49 4.77 17.26 9.91
C ASP A 49 3.77 17.31 8.74
N LEU A 50 3.07 16.21 8.46
CA LEU A 50 2.13 16.15 7.36
C LEU A 50 0.81 16.86 7.71
N PRO A 51 0.34 17.82 6.89
CA PRO A 51 -0.99 18.38 7.07
C PRO A 51 -2.06 17.31 6.77
N THR A 52 -2.80 16.90 7.80
CA THR A 52 -3.89 15.91 7.66
C THR A 52 -5.29 16.54 7.57
N THR A 53 -5.42 17.87 7.62
CA THR A 53 -6.70 18.58 7.68
C THR A 53 -7.63 18.28 6.49
N ASN A 54 -7.06 18.17 5.29
CA ASN A 54 -7.78 18.07 4.02
C ASN A 54 -7.80 16.65 3.42
N ILE A 55 -7.39 15.62 4.17
CA ILE A 55 -7.39 14.25 3.65
C ILE A 55 -8.83 13.74 3.48
N LYS A 56 -9.06 13.05 2.35
CA LYS A 56 -10.33 12.40 2.03
C LYS A 56 -10.06 10.91 1.80
N PRO A 57 -10.11 10.08 2.87
CA PRO A 57 -9.95 8.65 2.72
C PRO A 57 -11.16 8.03 2.00
N ILE A 58 -10.90 7.03 1.17
CA ILE A 58 -11.92 6.32 0.39
C ILE A 58 -11.65 4.81 0.51
N ARG A 59 -12.62 4.06 1.05
CA ARG A 59 -12.57 2.58 1.05
C ARG A 59 -12.71 2.04 -0.37
N LEU A 60 -11.87 1.08 -0.74
CA LEU A 60 -11.88 0.45 -2.05
C LEU A 60 -12.72 -0.83 -2.06
N GLY A 61 -13.74 -0.88 -2.91
CA GLY A 61 -14.59 -2.06 -3.11
C GLY A 61 -15.93 -2.01 -2.36
N ALA A 62 -16.79 -2.99 -2.67
CA ALA A 62 -18.12 -3.13 -2.06
C ALA A 62 -18.03 -3.60 -0.60
N SER A 63 -18.90 -3.06 0.25
CA SER A 63 -18.99 -3.46 1.66
C SER A 63 -19.46 -4.91 1.79
N ALA A 64 -18.86 -5.67 2.70
CA ALA A 64 -19.28 -7.02 3.05
C ALA A 64 -18.81 -7.37 4.47
N GLU A 65 -19.60 -8.16 5.19
CA GLU A 65 -19.45 -8.41 6.64
C GLU A 65 -18.11 -9.05 7.04
N SER A 66 -17.49 -9.85 6.16
CA SER A 66 -16.20 -10.52 6.43
C SER A 66 -15.02 -9.93 5.65
N LYS A 67 -15.18 -8.77 5.02
CA LYS A 67 -14.12 -8.16 4.17
C LYS A 67 -13.56 -6.90 4.80
N ILE A 68 -12.24 -6.88 5.01
CA ILE A 68 -11.50 -5.68 5.38
C ILE A 68 -11.05 -4.97 4.10
N ARG A 69 -11.70 -3.85 3.75
CA ARG A 69 -11.35 -3.10 2.54
C ARG A 69 -10.15 -2.18 2.77
N PRO A 70 -9.27 -2.05 1.78
CA PRO A 70 -8.21 -1.06 1.82
C PRO A 70 -8.76 0.36 1.79
N ILE A 71 -8.04 1.29 2.42
CA ILE A 71 -8.32 2.72 2.36
C ILE A 71 -7.35 3.38 1.41
N LYS A 72 -7.86 4.04 0.38
CA LYS A 72 -7.10 4.91 -0.51
C LYS A 72 -7.06 6.33 0.06
N VAL A 73 -5.89 6.93 0.02
CA VAL A 73 -5.67 8.33 0.44
C VAL A 73 -4.91 9.04 -0.67
N ILE A 74 -5.36 10.24 -1.02
CA ILE A 74 -4.70 11.12 -1.98
C ILE A 74 -3.92 12.16 -1.18
N LEU A 75 -2.60 12.19 -1.36
CA LEU A 75 -1.70 13.16 -0.76
C LEU A 75 -1.42 14.31 -1.73
N GLU A 76 -0.81 15.37 -1.22
CA GLU A 76 -0.53 16.57 -2.00
C GLU A 76 0.51 16.33 -3.10
N ASN A 77 1.58 15.61 -2.77
CA ASN A 77 2.70 15.40 -3.69
C ASN A 77 3.37 14.02 -3.52
N GLU A 78 4.17 13.63 -4.50
CA GLU A 78 4.88 12.33 -4.57
C GLU A 78 6.02 12.21 -3.54
N THR A 79 6.64 13.32 -3.17
CA THR A 79 7.70 13.35 -2.14
C THR A 79 7.14 12.91 -0.80
N THR A 80 5.99 13.45 -0.44
CA THR A 80 5.24 13.10 0.75
C THR A 80 4.84 11.62 0.77
N VAL A 81 4.33 11.10 -0.35
CA VAL A 81 4.04 9.67 -0.51
C VAL A 81 5.29 8.84 -0.20
N SER A 82 6.43 9.24 -0.73
CA SER A 82 7.70 8.53 -0.54
C SER A 82 8.15 8.53 0.93
N SER A 83 8.00 9.65 1.64
CA SER A 83 8.32 9.73 3.08
C SER A 83 7.40 8.85 3.92
N VAL A 84 6.08 8.90 3.66
CA VAL A 84 5.09 8.05 4.34
C VAL A 84 5.41 6.56 4.14
N LEU A 85 5.73 6.14 2.91
CA LEU A 85 6.04 4.74 2.59
C LEU A 85 7.36 4.25 3.21
N LYS A 86 8.35 5.13 3.38
CA LYS A 86 9.62 4.78 4.04
C LYS A 86 9.41 4.58 5.54
N ASN A 87 8.66 5.48 6.17
CA ASN A 87 8.45 5.47 7.62
C ASN A 87 7.38 4.46 8.06
N SER A 88 6.46 4.06 7.19
CA SER A 88 5.40 3.10 7.56
C SER A 88 5.93 1.72 7.92
N ASN A 89 7.00 1.26 7.26
CA ASN A 89 7.55 -0.09 7.47
C ASN A 89 8.14 -0.29 8.87
N SER A 90 8.64 0.77 9.51
CA SER A 90 9.23 0.69 10.86
C SER A 90 8.19 0.88 11.97
N ASN A 91 7.11 1.61 11.70
CA ASN A 91 6.14 2.02 12.73
C ASN A 91 4.98 1.04 12.93
N PHE A 92 4.64 0.23 11.93
CA PHE A 92 3.47 -0.66 12.02
C PHE A 92 3.81 -2.12 11.75
N LYS A 93 3.45 -2.99 12.70
CA LYS A 93 3.52 -4.46 12.51
C LYS A 93 2.28 -5.04 11.82
N GLN A 94 1.12 -4.42 12.02
CA GLN A 94 -0.17 -4.96 11.59
C GLN A 94 -0.78 -4.23 10.38
N ILE A 95 -0.43 -2.96 10.19
CA ILE A 95 -0.91 -2.12 9.08
C ILE A 95 0.12 -2.15 7.96
N ILE A 96 -0.35 -2.21 6.71
CA ILE A 96 0.53 -2.16 5.54
C ILE A 96 0.15 -0.92 4.73
N VAL A 97 1.13 -0.05 4.48
CA VAL A 97 0.96 1.12 3.62
C VAL A 97 1.74 0.88 2.32
N ALA A 98 1.07 0.99 1.19
CA ALA A 98 1.68 0.78 -0.12
C ALA A 98 1.32 1.91 -1.11
N ALA A 99 2.15 2.06 -2.15
CA ALA A 99 1.83 2.94 -3.27
C ALA A 99 0.67 2.38 -4.10
N ASP A 100 -0.21 3.25 -4.61
CA ASP A 100 -1.23 2.90 -5.60
C ASP A 100 -0.57 2.64 -6.98
N ARG A 101 -0.50 1.38 -7.39
CA ARG A 101 0.21 0.96 -8.62
C ARG A 101 -0.77 0.60 -9.73
N THR A 102 -0.27 0.63 -10.97
CA THR A 102 -1.00 0.15 -12.16
C THR A 102 -0.76 -1.35 -12.36
N LYS A 103 -1.77 -2.05 -12.90
CA LYS A 103 -1.79 -3.53 -13.07
C LYS A 103 -0.58 -4.10 -13.85
N ARG A 104 0.01 -3.34 -14.78
CA ARG A 104 1.20 -3.77 -15.55
C ARG A 104 2.47 -3.86 -14.71
N ARG A 105 2.62 -2.99 -13.71
CA ARG A 105 3.81 -2.99 -12.84
C ARG A 105 3.84 -4.21 -11.93
N ASP A 106 2.66 -4.69 -11.51
CA ASP A 106 2.54 -5.91 -10.72
C ASP A 106 3.00 -7.14 -11.52
N LYS A 107 2.63 -7.23 -12.81
CA LYS A 107 3.15 -8.26 -13.73
C LYS A 107 4.68 -8.21 -13.82
N TRP A 108 5.28 -7.04 -14.05
CA TRP A 108 6.74 -6.91 -14.15
C TRP A 108 7.46 -7.29 -12.84
N SER A 109 6.91 -6.89 -11.69
CA SER A 109 7.47 -7.24 -10.39
C SER A 109 7.40 -8.75 -10.10
N THR A 110 6.35 -9.42 -10.59
CA THR A 110 6.18 -10.87 -10.49
C THR A 110 7.21 -11.58 -11.36
N ILE A 111 7.38 -11.15 -12.62
CA ILE A 111 8.37 -11.70 -13.55
C ILE A 111 9.80 -11.55 -12.97
N LYS A 112 10.13 -10.39 -12.40
CA LYS A 112 11.45 -10.14 -11.81
C LYS A 112 11.72 -10.95 -10.53
N LYS A 113 10.68 -11.32 -9.78
CA LYS A 113 10.81 -12.23 -8.62
C LYS A 113 11.05 -13.66 -9.08
N LEU A 114 10.30 -14.13 -10.08
CA LEU A 114 10.46 -15.45 -10.67
C LEU A 114 11.86 -15.63 -11.27
N SER A 115 12.36 -14.63 -12.01
CA SER A 115 13.71 -14.69 -12.60
C SER A 115 14.83 -14.68 -11.57
N LYS A 116 14.63 -14.05 -10.41
CA LYS A 116 15.60 -14.07 -9.31
C LYS A 116 15.61 -15.42 -8.60
N ASN A 117 14.44 -16.01 -8.36
CA ASN A 117 14.35 -17.32 -7.74
C ASN A 117 14.97 -18.42 -8.62
N SER A 118 14.73 -18.37 -9.94
CA SER A 118 15.34 -19.34 -10.87
C SER A 118 16.86 -19.23 -10.93
N MET A 119 17.44 -18.04 -10.79
CA MET A 119 18.90 -17.86 -10.72
C MET A 119 19.50 -18.42 -9.41
N ILE A 120 18.77 -18.31 -8.30
CA ILE A 120 19.21 -18.84 -7.00
C ILE A 120 19.19 -20.38 -7.00
N GLU A 121 18.15 -20.99 -7.57
CA GLU A 121 18.05 -22.44 -7.71
C GLU A 121 19.18 -23.01 -8.58
N SER A 122 19.46 -22.40 -9.74
CA SER A 122 20.58 -22.82 -10.59
C SER A 122 21.94 -22.68 -9.91
N THR A 123 22.13 -21.64 -9.07
CA THR A 123 23.40 -21.44 -8.34
C THR A 123 23.57 -22.47 -7.23
N THR A 124 22.48 -22.83 -6.54
CA THR A 124 22.50 -23.80 -5.45
C THR A 124 22.80 -25.21 -5.97
N VAL A 125 22.20 -25.62 -7.09
CA VAL A 125 22.44 -26.93 -7.72
C VAL A 125 23.91 -27.08 -8.16
N MET A 126 24.51 -26.02 -8.73
CA MET A 126 25.92 -26.05 -9.14
C MET A 126 26.87 -26.14 -7.95
N LEU A 127 26.56 -25.48 -6.82
CA LEU A 127 27.40 -25.53 -5.62
C LEU A 127 27.36 -26.90 -4.92
N THR A 128 26.20 -27.57 -4.91
CA THR A 128 26.07 -28.93 -4.35
C THR A 128 26.80 -29.97 -5.20
N LEU A 129 26.86 -29.80 -6.52
CA LEU A 129 27.61 -30.70 -7.40
C LEU A 129 29.14 -30.54 -7.25
N LEU A 130 29.61 -29.35 -6.87
CA LEU A 130 31.04 -29.06 -6.68
C LEU A 130 31.58 -29.45 -5.28
N THR A 131 30.71 -29.81 -4.33
CA THR A 131 31.09 -30.14 -2.93
C THR A 131 30.94 -31.62 -2.59
N SER A 132 30.63 -32.46 -3.59
CA SER A 132 30.38 -33.90 -3.44
C SER A 132 31.58 -34.79 -3.81
N GLU A 133 32.79 -34.25 -3.84
CA GLU A 133 34.06 -35.00 -4.05
C GLU A 133 34.83 -35.19 -2.75
#